data_AF-A0A524AHF2-F1
#
_entry.id   AF-A0A524AHF2-F1
#
_cell.length_a   1.000
_cell.length_b   1.000
_cell.length_c   1.000
_cell.angle_alpha   90.00
_cell.angle_beta   90.00
_cell.angle_gamma   90.00
#
_symmetry.space_group_name_H-M   'P 1'
#
loop_
_entity.id
_entity.type
_entity.pdbx_description
1 polymer ?
#
loop_
_entity_poly.entity_id
_entity_poly.type
_entity_poly.pdbx_seq_one_letter_code
_entity_poly.pdbx_strand_id
1 'polypeptide(L)'
;MSERPTSSKPSTTEQILDLLLDALLERQAARQAKGKPGLGRVIPPSPPAPKPVTTPSPAPQPTAEPSTTEPAAEKPAVEARRLSPKPPAPESIPAAKPTQEPRPGEEGWTPPQPLPSINLGRTLGCLLLVLVVLAVLINVPINRYGTSLARVMPDTAALVIRDGLVLKGSGAEIYVLEDNNLRWISSLEAFEFFGYRWEQVHVVDDSFLEQFEKGRPIHVLLKCQGSPHIYALENGQKRWIKDIPTFEAEGYVWEDVEFVSCDYLRSLPDGPPIPEDAGPPPQP
;
A
#
# COMPACT_ATOMS: atom_id res chain seq x y z
N MET A 1 -76.25 -18.16 8.98
CA MET A 1 -74.96 -17.49 9.34
C MET A 1 -74.25 -18.36 10.35
N SER A 2 -73.16 -19.02 9.95
CA SER A 2 -72.06 -19.49 10.80
C SER A 2 -71.04 -20.18 9.91
N GLU A 3 -70.16 -19.37 9.30
CA GLU A 3 -68.95 -19.88 8.66
C GLU A 3 -67.96 -20.29 9.76
N ARG A 4 -67.46 -21.53 9.70
CA ARG A 4 -66.32 -21.96 10.51
C ARG A 4 -65.04 -21.46 9.84
N PRO A 5 -64.07 -20.88 10.58
CA PRO A 5 -62.79 -20.53 10.00
C PRO A 5 -61.97 -21.81 9.74
N THR A 6 -61.42 -21.90 8.54
CA THR A 6 -60.52 -22.96 8.11
C THR A 6 -59.17 -22.82 8.82
N SER A 7 -58.72 -23.92 9.44
CA SER A 7 -57.39 -24.02 10.06
C SER A 7 -56.32 -24.01 8.96
N SER A 8 -55.60 -22.90 8.83
CA SER A 8 -54.39 -22.83 8.01
C SER A 8 -53.23 -23.44 8.78
N LYS A 9 -52.52 -24.39 8.16
CA LYS A 9 -51.27 -24.92 8.72
C LYS A 9 -50.21 -23.80 8.71
N PRO A 10 -49.44 -23.63 9.80
CA PRO A 10 -48.42 -22.59 9.88
C PRO A 10 -47.37 -22.81 8.78
N SER A 11 -46.96 -21.73 8.12
CA SER A 11 -45.97 -21.77 7.05
C SER A 11 -44.63 -22.31 7.59
N THR A 12 -43.83 -22.92 6.73
CA THR A 12 -42.49 -23.42 7.09
C THR A 12 -41.61 -22.32 7.71
N THR A 13 -41.81 -21.07 7.30
CA THR A 13 -41.12 -19.92 7.86
C THR A 13 -41.51 -19.66 9.31
N GLU A 14 -42.80 -19.74 9.66
CA GLU A 14 -43.29 -19.60 11.05
C GLU A 14 -42.72 -20.70 11.95
N GLN A 15 -42.66 -21.94 11.45
CA GLN A 15 -42.07 -23.07 12.19
C GLN A 15 -40.57 -22.88 12.45
N ILE A 16 -39.85 -22.30 11.48
CA ILE A 16 -38.42 -21.98 11.63
C ILE A 16 -38.23 -20.83 12.63
N LEU A 17 -39.09 -19.81 12.59
CA LEU A 17 -39.05 -18.69 13.53
C LEU A 17 -39.32 -19.15 14.97
N ASP A 18 -40.30 -20.03 15.17
CA ASP A 18 -40.60 -20.61 16.49
C ASP A 18 -39.41 -21.46 17.01
N LEU A 19 -38.82 -22.30 16.15
CA LEU A 19 -37.63 -23.10 16.51
C LEU A 19 -36.43 -22.22 16.87
N LEU A 20 -36.22 -21.11 16.17
CA LEU A 20 -35.15 -20.16 16.46
C LEU A 20 -35.40 -19.42 17.78
N LEU A 21 -36.65 -19.07 18.07
CA LEU A 21 -37.03 -18.38 19.30
C LEU A 21 -36.82 -19.27 20.53
N ASP A 22 -37.20 -20.54 20.46
CA ASP A 22 -36.96 -21.52 21.51
C ASP A 22 -35.46 -21.76 21.74
N ALA A 23 -34.68 -21.90 20.67
CA ALA A 23 -33.22 -22.06 20.76
C ALA A 23 -32.53 -20.83 21.39
N LEU A 24 -33.05 -19.63 21.13
CA LEU A 24 -32.55 -18.39 21.73
C LEU A 24 -32.87 -18.31 23.23
N LEU A 25 -34.11 -18.64 23.61
CA LEU A 25 -34.54 -18.69 25.02
C LEU A 25 -33.72 -19.69 25.83
N GLU A 26 -33.45 -20.87 25.28
CA GLU A 26 -32.61 -21.89 25.93
C GLU A 26 -31.17 -21.40 26.13
N ARG A 27 -30.60 -20.72 25.12
CA ARG A 27 -29.24 -20.15 25.21
C ARG A 27 -29.16 -19.00 26.22
N GLN A 28 -30.21 -18.19 26.34
CA GLN A 28 -30.28 -17.12 27.34
C GLN A 28 -30.39 -17.70 28.77
N ALA A 29 -31.23 -18.72 28.97
CA ALA A 29 -31.33 -19.42 30.25
C ALA A 29 -30.00 -20.05 30.67
N ALA A 30 -29.27 -20.67 29.73
CA ALA A 30 -27.95 -21.24 29.99
C ALA A 30 -26.89 -20.18 30.37
N ARG A 31 -26.97 -18.97 29.82
CA ARG A 31 -26.11 -17.84 30.21
C ARG A 31 -26.44 -17.34 31.62
N GLN A 32 -27.72 -17.24 31.96
CA GLN A 32 -28.12 -16.83 33.31
C GLN A 32 -27.77 -17.88 34.37
N ALA A 33 -27.85 -19.17 34.04
CA ALA A 33 -27.40 -20.25 34.92
C ALA A 33 -25.87 -20.21 35.18
N LYS A 34 -25.07 -19.75 34.20
CA LYS A 34 -23.63 -19.52 34.35
C LYS A 34 -23.26 -18.19 35.03
N GLY A 35 -24.22 -17.27 35.17
CA GLY A 35 -24.02 -15.91 35.70
C GLY A 35 -24.29 -15.73 37.19
N LYS A 36 -24.45 -16.81 37.98
CA LYS A 36 -24.69 -16.70 39.43
C LYS A 36 -23.35 -16.63 40.19
N PRO A 37 -22.99 -15.52 40.86
CA PRO A 37 -21.76 -15.44 41.66
C PRO A 37 -21.99 -16.19 42.98
N GLY A 38 -21.55 -17.43 43.03
CA GLY A 38 -21.51 -18.25 44.23
C GLY A 38 -20.24 -17.98 45.04
N LEU A 39 -20.45 -17.42 46.23
CA LEU A 39 -19.51 -17.32 47.35
C LEU A 39 -18.57 -18.55 47.48
N GLY A 40 -17.29 -18.25 47.72
CA GLY A 40 -16.35 -19.17 48.37
C GLY A 40 -15.69 -20.20 47.45
N ARG A 41 -14.54 -19.84 46.87
CA ARG A 41 -13.55 -20.84 46.47
C ARG A 41 -12.17 -20.43 46.97
N VAL A 42 -11.78 -21.11 48.04
CA VAL A 42 -10.42 -21.22 48.57
C VAL A 42 -9.47 -21.56 47.42
N ILE A 43 -8.39 -20.78 47.34
CA ILE A 43 -7.25 -20.95 46.45
C ILE A 43 -6.57 -22.30 46.75
N PRO A 44 -6.47 -23.26 45.83
CA PRO A 44 -5.43 -24.27 45.93
C PRO A 44 -4.09 -23.67 45.44
N PRO A 45 -2.95 -23.96 46.11
CA PRO A 45 -1.66 -23.36 45.76
C PRO A 45 -1.16 -23.88 44.41
N SER A 46 -0.64 -22.95 43.60
CA SER A 46 0.09 -23.24 42.36
C SER A 46 1.32 -24.12 42.62
N PRO A 47 1.63 -25.11 41.75
CA PRO A 47 2.90 -25.82 41.80
C PRO A 47 4.07 -24.91 41.36
N PRO A 48 5.29 -25.12 41.90
CA PRO A 48 6.42 -24.21 41.70
C PRO A 48 7.01 -24.29 40.29
N ALA A 49 7.44 -23.13 39.78
CA ALA A 49 8.15 -22.97 38.51
C ALA A 49 9.51 -23.70 38.49
N PRO A 50 9.94 -24.25 37.34
CA PRO A 50 11.32 -24.70 37.16
C PRO A 50 12.26 -23.49 36.98
N LYS A 51 13.41 -23.55 37.66
CA LYS A 51 14.50 -22.56 37.64
C LYS A 51 15.23 -22.53 36.28
N PRO A 52 15.91 -21.41 35.94
CA PRO A 52 16.54 -21.19 34.64
C PRO A 52 17.83 -22.01 34.49
N VAL A 53 18.03 -22.64 33.33
CA VAL A 53 19.30 -23.28 32.99
C VAL A 53 19.94 -22.54 31.81
N THR A 54 21.13 -22.05 32.16
CA THR A 54 22.22 -21.42 31.42
C THR A 54 22.56 -22.07 30.07
N THR A 55 22.87 -21.24 29.09
CA THR A 55 23.59 -21.56 27.83
C THR A 55 24.96 -22.20 28.13
N PRO A 56 25.54 -22.99 27.20
CA PRO A 56 26.57 -22.40 26.33
C PRO A 56 26.63 -22.95 24.88
N SER A 57 26.94 -22.04 23.95
CA SER A 57 27.67 -22.26 22.68
C SER A 57 29.18 -22.02 22.97
N PRO A 58 30.23 -22.39 22.16
CA PRO A 58 30.27 -22.45 20.69
C PRO A 58 31.29 -23.43 19.99
N ALA A 59 31.33 -23.31 18.64
CA ALA A 59 32.45 -23.54 17.67
C ALA A 59 32.52 -24.90 16.89
N PRO A 60 33.31 -25.03 15.79
CA PRO A 60 33.34 -24.24 14.52
C PRO A 60 33.54 -25.06 13.19
N GLN A 61 33.04 -24.52 12.04
CA GLN A 61 33.55 -24.49 10.62
C GLN A 61 34.08 -25.81 9.91
N PRO A 62 34.46 -25.88 8.60
CA PRO A 62 34.60 -24.85 7.52
C PRO A 62 34.22 -25.23 6.03
N THR A 63 34.27 -24.21 5.15
CA THR A 63 34.69 -24.17 3.69
C THR A 63 33.89 -24.96 2.63
N ALA A 64 33.77 -24.59 1.33
CA ALA A 64 34.17 -23.49 0.43
C ALA A 64 33.23 -23.65 -0.82
N GLU A 65 32.61 -22.63 -1.44
CA GLU A 65 33.13 -21.67 -2.45
C GLU A 65 33.60 -22.30 -3.80
N PRO A 66 33.67 -21.53 -4.91
CA PRO A 66 32.68 -21.49 -5.99
C PRO A 66 33.27 -21.92 -7.36
N SER A 67 32.48 -21.96 -8.43
CA SER A 67 33.02 -21.96 -9.80
C SER A 67 32.04 -21.40 -10.83
N THR A 68 32.42 -20.22 -11.32
CA THR A 68 32.17 -19.65 -12.65
C THR A 68 32.55 -20.65 -13.75
N THR A 69 32.01 -20.48 -14.98
CA THR A 69 32.74 -20.51 -16.28
C THR A 69 31.81 -21.00 -17.41
N GLU A 70 31.40 -20.07 -18.27
CA GLU A 70 31.23 -20.24 -19.72
C GLU A 70 32.64 -20.42 -20.33
N PRO A 71 32.89 -21.21 -21.40
CA PRO A 71 32.77 -20.61 -22.73
C PRO A 71 32.54 -21.57 -23.94
N ALA A 72 32.08 -20.93 -25.04
CA ALA A 72 32.54 -21.08 -26.43
C ALA A 72 32.23 -22.32 -27.31
N ALA A 73 31.77 -21.97 -28.54
CA ALA A 73 31.97 -22.61 -29.86
C ALA A 73 31.35 -24.01 -30.04
N GLU A 74 30.70 -24.38 -31.16
CA GLU A 74 31.16 -24.34 -32.55
C GLU A 74 30.02 -24.81 -33.50
N LYS A 75 30.01 -24.39 -34.77
CA LYS A 75 29.10 -24.89 -35.84
C LYS A 75 29.65 -26.19 -36.44
N PRO A 76 28.85 -27.00 -37.18
CA PRO A 76 28.83 -26.89 -38.65
C PRO A 76 27.42 -27.10 -39.28
N ALA A 77 27.06 -26.35 -40.34
CA ALA A 77 26.98 -26.78 -41.76
C ALA A 77 25.85 -27.82 -42.04
N VAL A 78 24.94 -27.67 -43.02
CA VAL A 78 25.17 -27.81 -44.47
C VAL A 78 23.80 -27.63 -45.21
N GLU A 79 23.84 -26.91 -46.34
CA GLU A 79 23.08 -27.08 -47.59
C GLU A 79 21.53 -27.09 -47.64
N ALA A 80 20.96 -26.16 -48.43
CA ALA A 80 20.20 -26.50 -49.64
C ALA A 80 19.74 -25.24 -50.39
N ARG A 81 20.49 -24.92 -51.44
CA ARG A 81 20.07 -24.12 -52.60
C ARG A 81 18.73 -24.61 -53.15
N ARG A 82 17.79 -23.68 -53.39
CA ARG A 82 16.98 -23.73 -54.61
C ARG A 82 16.80 -22.34 -55.21
N LEU A 83 17.29 -22.25 -56.44
CA LEU A 83 17.14 -21.18 -57.41
C LEU A 83 15.72 -21.21 -57.98
N SER A 84 15.18 -20.02 -58.28
CA SER A 84 14.21 -19.84 -59.35
C SER A 84 14.42 -18.46 -60.02
N PRO A 85 14.04 -18.33 -61.31
CA PRO A 85 14.77 -17.54 -62.29
C PRO A 85 14.16 -16.15 -62.54
N LYS A 86 14.99 -15.22 -63.02
CA LYS A 86 14.59 -13.88 -63.50
C LYS A 86 14.55 -13.87 -65.04
N PRO A 87 13.48 -13.36 -65.71
CA PRO A 87 13.39 -13.26 -67.17
C PRO A 87 14.24 -12.10 -67.76
N PRO A 88 14.42 -12.07 -69.09
CA PRO A 88 15.63 -11.59 -69.76
C PRO A 88 15.69 -10.07 -69.97
N ALA A 89 16.92 -9.56 -70.08
CA ALA A 89 17.23 -8.24 -70.60
C ALA A 89 17.33 -8.28 -72.15
N PRO A 90 16.98 -7.19 -72.85
CA PRO A 90 17.22 -7.06 -74.28
C PRO A 90 18.69 -6.69 -74.58
N GLU A 91 19.19 -7.37 -75.61
CA GLU A 91 20.11 -6.95 -76.67
C GLU A 91 21.38 -6.13 -76.35
N SER A 92 22.49 -6.75 -76.75
CA SER A 92 23.87 -6.30 -76.82
C SER A 92 24.10 -5.10 -77.75
N ILE A 93 24.87 -4.12 -77.26
CA ILE A 93 25.56 -3.11 -78.07
C ILE A 93 27.08 -3.44 -78.06
N PRO A 94 27.82 -3.25 -79.17
CA PRO A 94 29.14 -3.84 -79.38
C PRO A 94 30.24 -3.25 -78.50
N ALA A 95 31.25 -4.08 -78.22
CA ALA A 95 32.46 -3.80 -77.45
C ALA A 95 33.20 -2.53 -77.91
N ALA A 96 33.23 -1.54 -77.02
CA ALA A 96 34.28 -0.52 -77.01
C ALA A 96 35.41 -1.02 -76.08
N LYS A 97 36.67 -0.94 -76.56
CA LYS A 97 37.88 -1.31 -75.82
C LYS A 97 37.90 -0.64 -74.43
N PRO A 98 38.31 -1.30 -73.35
CA PRO A 98 38.45 -0.63 -72.07
C PRO A 98 39.62 0.36 -72.18
N THR A 99 39.31 1.65 -72.12
CA THR A 99 40.31 2.70 -71.87
C THR A 99 40.93 2.40 -70.52
N GLN A 100 42.19 2.01 -70.53
CA GLN A 100 42.96 1.76 -69.32
C GLN A 100 43.13 3.11 -68.60
N GLU A 101 42.68 3.22 -67.34
CA GLU A 101 42.89 4.43 -66.54
C GLU A 101 44.40 4.72 -66.41
N PRO A 102 44.82 6.01 -66.51
CA PRO A 102 46.23 6.38 -66.47
C PRO A 102 46.87 5.93 -65.16
N ARG A 103 48.16 5.59 -65.20
CA ARG A 103 48.91 5.18 -63.99
C ARG A 103 49.46 6.41 -63.25
N PRO A 104 49.75 6.29 -61.95
CA PRO A 104 50.26 7.41 -61.16
C PRO A 104 51.53 8.02 -61.79
N GLY A 105 51.41 9.27 -62.25
CA GLY A 105 52.52 10.03 -62.88
C GLY A 105 52.40 10.31 -64.38
N GLU A 106 51.35 9.85 -65.07
CA GLU A 106 51.05 10.26 -66.46
C GLU A 106 50.20 11.53 -66.53
N GLU A 107 50.30 12.32 -67.61
CA GLU A 107 49.54 13.56 -67.80
C GLU A 107 48.03 13.28 -67.83
N GLY A 108 47.33 13.72 -66.77
CA GLY A 108 45.90 13.49 -66.57
C GLY A 108 45.55 12.57 -65.40
N TRP A 109 46.54 11.97 -64.72
CA TRP A 109 46.29 11.21 -63.50
C TRP A 109 45.92 12.12 -62.32
N THR A 110 44.75 11.89 -61.73
CA THR A 110 44.32 12.54 -60.49
C THR A 110 43.99 11.48 -59.45
N PRO A 111 44.44 11.63 -58.18
CA PRO A 111 44.18 10.64 -57.15
C PRO A 111 42.67 10.57 -56.81
N PRO A 112 42.13 9.37 -56.49
CA PRO A 112 40.74 9.26 -56.05
C PRO A 112 40.52 10.04 -54.74
N GLN A 113 39.37 10.70 -54.64
CA GLN A 113 38.99 11.51 -53.48
C GLN A 113 39.02 10.66 -52.20
N PRO A 114 39.62 11.15 -51.10
CA PRO A 114 39.54 10.46 -49.83
C PRO A 114 38.06 10.32 -49.43
N LEU A 115 37.66 9.11 -49.01
CA LEU A 115 36.31 8.86 -48.50
C LEU A 115 36.00 9.89 -47.40
N PRO A 116 34.77 10.41 -47.33
CA PRO A 116 34.42 11.39 -46.31
C PRO A 116 34.67 10.76 -44.95
N SER A 117 35.60 11.33 -44.18
CA SER A 117 35.77 10.97 -42.78
C SER A 117 34.42 11.22 -42.12
N ILE A 118 33.69 10.15 -41.77
CA ILE A 118 32.53 10.24 -40.91
C ILE A 118 32.95 11.16 -39.77
N ASN A 119 32.23 12.27 -39.60
CA ASN A 119 32.55 13.31 -38.62
C ASN A 119 32.34 12.72 -37.22
N LEU A 120 33.25 11.83 -36.81
CA LEU A 120 33.11 10.94 -35.67
C LEU A 120 32.95 11.78 -34.40
N GLY A 121 33.61 12.94 -34.33
CA GLY A 121 33.42 13.89 -33.24
C GLY A 121 32.01 14.47 -33.15
N ARG A 122 31.36 14.78 -34.29
CA ARG A 122 29.98 15.26 -34.30
C ARG A 122 28.98 14.13 -34.06
N THR A 123 29.18 12.96 -34.65
CA THR A 123 28.26 11.84 -34.45
C THR A 123 28.36 11.30 -33.02
N LEU A 124 29.56 11.22 -32.44
CA LEU A 124 29.77 10.84 -31.04
C LEU A 124 29.26 11.92 -30.08
N GLY A 125 29.44 13.20 -30.42
CA GLY A 125 28.88 14.33 -29.69
C GLY A 125 27.35 14.33 -29.68
N CYS A 126 26.72 14.12 -30.84
CA CYS A 126 25.27 13.97 -30.96
C CYS A 126 24.76 12.74 -30.19
N LEU A 127 25.48 11.62 -30.24
CA LEU A 127 25.09 10.41 -29.52
C LEU A 127 25.18 10.58 -27.99
N LEU A 128 26.22 11.26 -27.50
CA LEU A 128 26.32 11.66 -26.09
C LEU A 128 25.20 12.63 -25.70
N LEU A 129 24.87 13.60 -26.55
CA LEU A 129 23.78 14.54 -26.29
C LEU A 129 22.43 13.83 -26.20
N VAL A 130 22.17 12.87 -27.10
CA VAL A 130 20.97 12.03 -27.08
C VAL A 130 20.91 11.17 -25.81
N LEU A 131 22.02 10.57 -25.39
CA LEU A 131 22.08 9.79 -24.15
C LEU A 131 21.85 10.66 -22.92
N VAL A 132 22.39 11.87 -22.87
CA VAL A 132 22.14 12.82 -21.78
C VAL A 132 20.67 13.26 -21.76
N VAL A 133 20.09 13.58 -22.92
CA VAL A 133 18.65 13.91 -23.02
C VAL A 133 17.79 12.72 -22.56
N LEU A 134 18.15 11.49 -22.96
CA LEU A 134 17.44 10.28 -22.54
C LEU A 134 17.57 10.04 -21.04
N ALA A 135 18.76 10.20 -20.47
CA ALA A 135 18.99 10.09 -19.03
C ALA A 135 18.21 11.16 -18.24
N VAL A 136 18.12 12.38 -18.77
CA VAL A 136 17.30 13.46 -18.21
C VAL A 136 15.81 13.11 -18.33
N LEU A 137 15.34 12.55 -19.44
CA LEU A 137 13.93 12.13 -19.58
C LEU A 137 13.55 10.96 -18.68
N ILE A 138 14.48 10.05 -18.39
CA ILE A 138 14.24 8.89 -17.52
C ILE A 138 14.31 9.30 -16.04
N ASN A 139 15.18 10.24 -15.67
CA ASN A 139 15.47 10.59 -14.27
C ASN A 139 14.85 11.91 -13.79
N VAL A 140 14.31 12.74 -14.70
CA VAL A 140 13.47 13.89 -14.34
C VAL A 140 12.01 13.44 -14.30
N PRO A 141 11.30 13.55 -13.17
CA PRO A 141 9.87 13.33 -13.15
C PRO A 141 9.24 14.35 -14.10
N ILE A 142 8.59 13.88 -15.17
CA ILE A 142 7.81 14.70 -16.09
C ILE A 142 6.54 15.17 -15.35
N ASN A 143 6.72 15.96 -14.29
CA ASN A 143 5.69 16.66 -13.55
C ASN A 143 5.81 18.17 -13.80
N ARG A 144 6.04 18.55 -15.06
CA ARG A 144 5.95 19.97 -15.44
C ARG A 144 5.49 20.13 -16.89
N TYR A 145 4.17 19.96 -17.05
CA TYR A 145 3.31 20.60 -18.04
C TYR A 145 3.73 20.43 -19.51
N GLY A 146 3.46 19.25 -20.04
CA GLY A 146 3.24 19.03 -21.47
C GLY A 146 1.78 19.33 -21.81
N THR A 147 1.58 20.27 -22.73
CA THR A 147 0.30 20.77 -23.26
C THR A 147 -0.75 19.69 -23.58
N SER A 148 -1.88 19.74 -22.88
CA SER A 148 -3.19 19.32 -23.40
C SER A 148 -4.32 20.05 -22.65
N LEU A 149 -4.57 21.31 -23.03
CA LEU A 149 -5.56 22.21 -22.40
C LEU A 149 -7.03 21.94 -22.82
N ALA A 150 -7.32 20.81 -23.46
CA ALA A 150 -8.68 20.53 -23.93
C ALA A 150 -8.97 19.01 -24.00
N ARG A 151 -8.92 18.32 -22.85
CA ARG A 151 -9.75 17.12 -22.56
C ARG A 151 -9.48 16.39 -21.24
N VAL A 152 -8.68 16.93 -20.33
CA VAL A 152 -8.66 16.39 -18.96
C VAL A 152 -9.82 17.03 -18.20
N MET A 153 -11.04 16.51 -18.41
CA MET A 153 -11.89 16.34 -17.22
C MET A 153 -11.04 15.48 -16.28
N PRO A 154 -10.77 15.91 -15.04
CA PRO A 154 -10.16 15.00 -14.09
C PRO A 154 -11.07 13.79 -14.03
N ASP A 155 -10.51 12.59 -13.91
CA ASP A 155 -11.26 11.36 -13.70
C ASP A 155 -12.27 11.57 -12.57
N THR A 156 -13.46 12.05 -12.93
CA THR A 156 -14.64 12.00 -12.10
C THR A 156 -15.13 10.58 -12.29
N ALA A 157 -14.28 9.61 -11.92
CA ALA A 157 -14.78 8.35 -11.43
C ALA A 157 -15.77 8.78 -10.37
N ALA A 158 -17.06 8.67 -10.69
CA ALA A 158 -18.13 9.09 -9.80
C ALA A 158 -17.83 8.41 -8.48
N LEU A 159 -17.32 9.20 -7.52
CA LEU A 159 -16.99 8.73 -6.19
C LEU A 159 -18.35 8.31 -5.64
N VAL A 160 -18.63 7.00 -5.71
CA VAL A 160 -19.86 6.49 -5.17
C VAL A 160 -19.70 6.66 -3.68
N ILE A 161 -20.38 7.68 -3.14
CA ILE A 161 -20.37 7.98 -1.72
C ILE A 161 -20.93 6.73 -1.03
N ARG A 162 -20.03 6.04 -0.34
CA ARG A 162 -20.28 4.82 0.42
C ARG A 162 -19.63 4.99 1.77
N ASP A 163 -20.17 4.32 2.76
CA ASP A 163 -19.53 4.23 4.06
C ASP A 163 -18.15 3.56 3.95
N GLY A 164 -17.22 4.02 4.77
CA GLY A 164 -15.83 3.56 4.81
C GLY A 164 -14.90 4.27 3.82
N LEU A 165 -15.36 5.33 3.15
CA LEU A 165 -14.52 6.10 2.25
C LEU A 165 -13.55 6.99 3.02
N VAL A 166 -12.26 6.90 2.70
CA VAL A 166 -11.22 7.73 3.33
C VAL A 166 -10.96 8.96 2.49
N LEU A 167 -11.13 10.13 3.08
CA LEU A 167 -11.12 11.43 2.42
C LEU A 167 -10.06 12.35 3.03
N LYS A 168 -9.47 13.21 2.19
CA LYS A 168 -8.52 14.24 2.62
C LYS A 168 -8.80 15.55 1.87
N GLY A 169 -8.84 16.65 2.60
CA GLY A 169 -8.98 18.00 2.04
C GLY A 169 -7.63 18.63 1.68
N SER A 170 -7.58 19.95 1.74
CA SER A 170 -6.34 20.73 1.63
C SER A 170 -5.46 20.60 2.88
N GLY A 171 -6.06 20.29 4.03
CA GLY A 171 -5.41 20.13 5.33
C GLY A 171 -4.55 18.87 5.48
N ALA A 172 -3.99 18.71 6.68
CA ALA A 172 -3.23 17.51 7.05
C ALA A 172 -4.15 16.37 7.54
N GLU A 173 -5.39 16.71 7.89
CA GLU A 173 -6.38 15.84 8.48
C GLU A 173 -6.94 14.84 7.46
N ILE A 174 -7.11 13.61 7.93
CA ILE A 174 -7.70 12.51 7.15
C ILE A 174 -9.02 12.12 7.82
N TYR A 175 -10.06 11.98 7.03
CA TYR A 175 -11.40 11.66 7.50
C TYR A 175 -11.88 10.33 6.93
N VAL A 176 -12.73 9.63 7.66
CA VAL A 176 -13.49 8.49 7.17
C VAL A 176 -14.95 8.89 7.15
N LEU A 177 -15.61 8.68 6.01
CA LEU A 177 -17.04 8.88 5.90
C LEU A 177 -17.78 7.64 6.40
N GLU A 178 -18.51 7.75 7.50
CA GLU A 178 -19.35 6.70 8.08
C GLU A 178 -20.69 7.28 8.52
N ASP A 179 -21.79 6.63 8.17
CA ASP A 179 -23.15 7.04 8.55
C ASP A 179 -23.41 8.52 8.19
N ASN A 180 -22.91 8.95 7.03
CA ASN A 180 -22.99 10.32 6.52
C ASN A 180 -22.25 11.39 7.38
N ASN A 181 -21.35 10.96 8.26
CA ASN A 181 -20.51 11.82 9.10
C ASN A 181 -19.02 11.63 8.76
N LEU A 182 -18.26 12.73 8.80
CA LEU A 182 -16.80 12.70 8.67
C LEU A 182 -16.17 12.48 10.03
N ARG A 183 -15.63 11.27 10.24
CA ARG A 183 -14.86 10.93 11.44
C ARG A 183 -13.39 11.19 11.19
N TRP A 184 -12.81 12.12 11.93
CA TRP A 184 -11.40 12.46 11.81
C TRP A 184 -10.51 11.36 12.39
N ILE A 185 -9.49 10.92 11.66
CA ILE A 185 -8.45 10.02 12.17
C ILE A 185 -7.40 10.86 12.90
N SER A 186 -7.36 10.75 14.22
CA SER A 186 -6.62 11.65 15.11
C SER A 186 -5.10 11.59 15.00
N SER A 187 -4.52 10.53 14.44
CA SER A 187 -3.07 10.36 14.30
C SER A 187 -2.71 9.38 13.19
N LEU A 188 -1.46 9.43 12.73
CA LEU A 188 -0.93 8.45 11.78
C LEU A 188 -0.95 7.03 12.36
N GLU A 189 -0.68 6.88 13.65
CA GLU A 189 -0.74 5.58 14.32
C GLU A 189 -2.17 5.03 14.31
N ALA A 190 -3.17 5.87 14.59
CA ALA A 190 -4.57 5.47 14.46
C ALA A 190 -4.89 5.03 13.02
N PHE A 191 -4.40 5.77 12.02
CA PHE A 191 -4.57 5.41 10.61
C PHE A 191 -4.08 3.98 10.32
N GLU A 192 -2.88 3.63 10.82
CA GLU A 192 -2.29 2.30 10.62
C GLU A 192 -2.95 1.21 11.49
N PHE A 193 -3.27 1.52 12.75
CA PHE A 193 -3.90 0.60 13.70
C PHE A 193 -5.27 0.10 13.21
N PHE A 194 -6.09 1.00 12.67
CA PHE A 194 -7.39 0.65 12.09
C PHE A 194 -7.29 0.06 10.66
N GLY A 195 -6.07 -0.16 10.16
CA GLY A 195 -5.82 -0.85 8.90
C GLY A 195 -6.08 -0.01 7.65
N TYR A 196 -6.16 1.32 7.78
CA TYR A 196 -6.31 2.20 6.63
C TYR A 196 -5.03 2.23 5.80
N ARG A 197 -5.23 2.45 4.50
CA ARG A 197 -4.18 2.39 3.48
C ARG A 197 -4.14 3.70 2.72
N TRP A 198 -2.95 4.24 2.47
CA TRP A 198 -2.79 5.51 1.73
C TRP A 198 -3.40 5.44 0.33
N GLU A 199 -3.43 4.25 -0.25
CA GLU A 199 -4.06 3.98 -1.55
C GLU A 199 -5.59 4.17 -1.54
N GLN A 200 -6.22 4.18 -0.36
CA GLN A 200 -7.66 4.44 -0.17
C GLN A 200 -7.97 5.92 0.08
N VAL A 201 -6.96 6.76 0.30
CA VAL A 201 -7.16 8.18 0.61
C VAL A 201 -7.48 8.93 -0.66
N HIS A 202 -8.71 9.44 -0.74
CA HIS A 202 -9.16 10.28 -1.85
C HIS A 202 -9.03 11.75 -1.48
N VAL A 203 -8.25 12.48 -2.26
CA VAL A 203 -8.13 13.94 -2.11
C VAL A 203 -9.34 14.60 -2.77
N VAL A 204 -10.01 15.45 -2.01
CA VAL A 204 -11.22 16.17 -2.41
C VAL A 204 -11.08 17.65 -2.07
N ASP A 205 -11.91 18.49 -2.68
CA ASP A 205 -11.98 19.91 -2.31
C ASP A 205 -12.61 20.08 -0.92
N ASP A 206 -12.20 21.12 -0.19
CA ASP A 206 -12.72 21.40 1.15
C ASP A 206 -14.24 21.65 1.13
N SER A 207 -14.76 22.25 0.05
CA SER A 207 -16.19 22.46 -0.17
C SER A 207 -17.00 21.16 -0.31
N PHE A 208 -16.34 20.04 -0.62
CA PHE A 208 -16.96 18.72 -0.57
C PHE A 208 -17.05 18.20 0.86
N LEU A 209 -15.99 18.37 1.65
CA LEU A 209 -15.97 17.97 3.06
C LEU A 209 -17.00 18.74 3.90
N GLU A 210 -17.19 20.03 3.60
CA GLU A 210 -18.17 20.90 4.27
C GLU A 210 -19.63 20.45 4.10
N GLN A 211 -19.92 19.53 3.18
CA GLN A 211 -21.26 18.99 2.96
C GLN A 211 -21.66 17.94 4.01
N PHE A 212 -20.69 17.42 4.75
CA PHE A 212 -20.90 16.37 5.75
C PHE A 212 -20.73 16.93 7.16
N GLU A 213 -21.50 16.37 8.09
CA GLU A 213 -21.36 16.71 9.50
C GLU A 213 -20.07 16.09 10.07
N LYS A 214 -19.44 16.78 11.02
CA LYS A 214 -18.25 16.26 11.70
C LYS A 214 -18.69 15.25 12.76
N GLY A 215 -18.29 14.01 12.57
CA GLY A 215 -18.51 12.93 13.52
C GLY A 215 -17.46 12.90 14.64
N ARG A 216 -17.60 11.93 15.54
CA ARG A 216 -16.62 11.68 16.59
C ARG A 216 -15.28 11.21 15.96
N PRO A 217 -14.14 11.79 16.39
CA PRO A 217 -12.85 11.35 15.91
C PRO A 217 -12.56 9.89 16.26
N ILE A 218 -11.68 9.29 15.47
CA ILE A 218 -11.15 7.95 15.64
C ILE A 218 -9.78 8.09 16.31
N HIS A 219 -9.64 7.55 17.51
CA HIS A 219 -8.42 7.58 18.29
C HIS A 219 -7.89 6.17 18.52
N VAL A 220 -6.57 6.02 18.44
CA VAL A 220 -5.90 4.89 19.07
C VAL A 220 -5.61 5.25 20.52
N LEU A 221 -5.90 4.32 21.42
CA LEU A 221 -5.71 4.50 22.84
C LEU A 221 -4.50 3.69 23.27
N LEU A 222 -3.57 4.30 24.00
CA LEU A 222 -2.32 3.69 24.38
C LEU A 222 -2.30 3.43 25.88
N LYS A 223 -1.81 2.23 26.23
CA LYS A 223 -1.61 1.80 27.62
C LYS A 223 -0.33 0.99 27.71
N CYS A 224 0.36 1.03 28.85
CA CYS A 224 1.43 0.07 29.13
C CYS A 224 1.12 -0.76 30.38
N GLN A 225 1.77 -1.92 30.50
CA GLN A 225 1.51 -2.85 31.61
C GLN A 225 1.95 -2.33 32.98
N GLY A 226 2.93 -1.41 33.01
CA GLY A 226 3.45 -0.82 34.24
C GLY A 226 2.58 0.29 34.84
N SER A 227 1.55 0.75 34.11
CA SER A 227 0.75 1.91 34.50
C SER A 227 -0.76 1.66 34.32
N PRO A 228 -1.59 2.10 35.29
CA PRO A 228 -3.04 2.02 35.16
C PRO A 228 -3.60 3.06 34.17
N HIS A 229 -2.84 4.08 33.78
CA HIS A 229 -3.32 5.20 32.98
C HIS A 229 -3.51 4.84 31.50
N ILE A 230 -4.45 5.52 30.85
CA ILE A 230 -4.79 5.37 29.42
C ILE A 230 -4.59 6.74 28.77
N TYR A 231 -4.03 6.75 27.57
CA TYR A 231 -3.75 7.97 26.83
C TYR A 231 -4.36 7.88 25.43
N ALA A 232 -5.07 8.91 24.98
CA ALA A 232 -5.48 9.02 23.59
C ALA A 232 -4.33 9.62 22.77
N LEU A 233 -3.99 9.01 21.63
CA LEU A 233 -2.99 9.58 20.73
C LEU A 233 -3.67 10.53 19.74
N GLU A 234 -3.23 11.78 19.71
CA GLU A 234 -3.80 12.82 18.86
C GLU A 234 -2.69 13.73 18.34
N ASN A 235 -2.59 13.89 17.01
CA ASN A 235 -1.55 14.68 16.35
C ASN A 235 -0.12 14.36 16.82
N GLY A 236 0.15 13.09 17.12
CA GLY A 236 1.44 12.62 17.65
C GLY A 236 1.71 12.93 19.12
N GLN A 237 0.74 13.52 19.83
CA GLN A 237 0.82 13.79 21.28
C GLN A 237 -0.05 12.80 22.04
N LYS A 238 0.43 12.35 23.19
CA LYS A 238 -0.37 11.53 24.11
C LYS A 238 -1.16 12.45 25.04
N ARG A 239 -2.47 12.28 25.05
CA ARG A 239 -3.41 13.01 25.92
C ARG A 239 -3.90 12.08 27.01
N TRP A 240 -3.60 12.39 28.27
CA TRP A 240 -4.00 11.55 29.39
C TRP A 240 -5.52 11.59 29.61
N ILE A 241 -6.15 10.42 29.68
CA ILE A 241 -7.56 10.28 30.07
C ILE A 241 -7.62 10.10 31.58
N LYS A 242 -8.22 11.07 32.27
CA LYS A 242 -8.20 11.18 33.74
C LYS A 242 -8.65 9.91 34.46
N ASP A 243 -9.80 9.38 34.05
CA ASP A 243 -10.46 8.25 34.69
C ASP A 243 -11.39 7.49 33.73
N ILE A 244 -11.91 6.36 34.19
CA ILE A 244 -12.82 5.50 33.41
C ILE A 244 -14.16 6.18 33.09
N PRO A 245 -14.80 6.95 33.99
CA PRO A 245 -15.98 7.73 33.64
C PRO A 245 -15.74 8.70 32.48
N THR A 246 -14.58 9.38 32.46
CA THR A 246 -14.20 10.23 31.34
C THR A 246 -14.03 9.42 30.06
N PHE A 247 -13.37 8.25 30.16
CA PHE A 247 -13.18 7.35 29.02
C PHE A 247 -14.53 6.97 28.37
N GLU A 248 -15.52 6.57 29.17
CA GLU A 248 -16.85 6.19 28.70
C GLU A 248 -17.64 7.39 28.18
N ALA A 249 -17.50 8.56 28.82
CA ALA A 249 -18.19 9.79 28.42
C ALA A 249 -17.72 10.31 27.05
N GLU A 250 -16.42 10.20 26.75
CA GLU A 250 -15.87 10.50 25.43
C GLU A 250 -16.27 9.46 24.36
N GLY A 251 -16.83 8.32 24.80
CA GLY A 251 -17.26 7.24 23.92
C GLY A 251 -16.12 6.36 23.42
N TYR A 252 -15.00 6.34 24.15
CA TYR A 252 -13.91 5.42 23.88
C TYR A 252 -14.33 3.97 24.18
N VAL A 253 -13.75 3.04 23.43
CA VAL A 253 -13.99 1.60 23.58
C VAL A 253 -12.70 0.89 23.93
N TRP A 254 -12.79 -0.18 24.70
CA TRP A 254 -11.61 -0.90 25.20
C TRP A 254 -10.88 -1.66 24.10
N GLU A 255 -11.59 -2.00 23.02
CA GLU A 255 -11.06 -2.65 21.83
C GLU A 255 -10.05 -1.78 21.08
N ASP A 256 -10.14 -0.45 21.24
CA ASP A 256 -9.22 0.52 20.63
C ASP A 256 -7.98 0.77 21.51
N VAL A 257 -7.86 0.06 22.64
CA VAL A 257 -6.71 0.17 23.56
C VAL A 257 -5.59 -0.78 23.14
N GLU A 258 -4.52 -0.19 22.64
CA GLU A 258 -3.28 -0.86 22.30
C GLU A 258 -2.31 -0.87 23.50
N PHE A 259 -1.74 -2.06 23.76
CA PHE A 259 -0.69 -2.23 24.75
C PHE A 259 0.68 -2.01 24.13
N VAL A 260 1.36 -0.95 24.57
CA VAL A 260 2.70 -0.58 24.13
C VAL A 260 3.70 -0.63 25.30
N SER A 261 4.99 -0.52 24.99
CA SER A 261 6.02 -0.41 26.04
C SER A 261 5.89 0.92 26.80
N CYS A 262 6.20 0.92 28.09
CA CYS A 262 6.17 2.17 28.86
C CYS A 262 7.24 3.17 28.36
N ASP A 263 8.36 2.69 27.81
CA ASP A 263 9.40 3.55 27.23
C ASP A 263 8.90 4.25 25.97
N TYR A 264 8.14 3.57 25.12
CA TYR A 264 7.48 4.20 23.97
C TYR A 264 6.51 5.29 24.41
N LEU A 265 5.63 4.99 25.37
CA LEU A 265 4.71 6.00 25.93
C LEU A 265 5.44 7.23 26.48
N ARG A 266 6.55 7.05 27.20
CA ARG A 266 7.33 8.17 27.74
C ARG A 266 8.02 8.99 26.64
N SER A 267 8.34 8.38 25.51
CA SER A 267 8.98 9.06 24.38
C SER A 267 8.03 9.99 23.61
N LEU A 268 6.72 9.73 23.66
CA LEU A 268 5.72 10.56 23.01
C LEU A 268 5.55 11.90 23.75
N PRO A 269 5.38 13.03 23.04
CA PRO A 269 5.13 14.33 23.67
C PRO A 269 3.79 14.34 24.43
N ASP A 270 3.76 15.01 25.58
CA ASP A 270 2.54 15.21 26.36
C ASP A 270 1.67 16.29 25.74
N GLY A 271 0.40 15.96 25.50
CA GLY A 271 -0.64 16.89 25.09
C GLY A 271 -1.54 17.29 26.28
N PRO A 272 -2.53 18.19 26.05
CA PRO A 272 -3.50 18.54 27.07
C PRO A 272 -4.30 17.30 27.51
N PRO A 273 -4.56 17.13 28.81
CA PRO A 273 -5.32 15.99 29.31
C PRO A 273 -6.80 16.06 28.88
N ILE A 274 -7.50 14.97 29.15
CA ILE A 274 -8.93 14.80 28.91
C ILE A 274 -9.58 14.43 30.26
N PRO A 275 -10.43 15.29 30.84
CA PRO A 275 -10.74 16.67 30.43
C PRO A 275 -9.55 17.64 30.67
N GLU A 276 -9.60 18.85 30.08
CA GLU A 276 -8.50 19.82 30.14
C GLU A 276 -8.16 20.32 31.56
N ASP A 277 -9.11 20.21 32.50
CA ASP A 277 -8.96 20.59 33.90
C ASP A 277 -8.44 19.45 34.80
N ALA A 278 -8.06 18.30 34.22
CA ALA A 278 -7.59 17.13 34.97
C ALA A 278 -6.24 17.34 35.69
N GLY A 279 -5.50 18.40 35.37
CA GLY A 279 -4.16 18.66 35.89
C GLY A 279 -3.05 17.98 35.07
N PRO A 280 -1.81 17.94 35.56
CA PRO A 280 -0.69 17.41 34.78
C PRO A 280 -0.84 15.89 34.55
N PRO A 281 -0.48 15.39 33.35
CA PRO A 281 -0.55 13.97 33.05
C PRO A 281 0.41 13.17 33.94
N PRO A 282 -0.03 12.03 34.51
CA PRO A 282 0.85 11.12 35.22
C PRO A 282 1.83 10.48 34.25
N GLN A 283 3.02 10.15 34.74
CA GLN A 283 4.02 9.42 33.95
C GLN A 283 3.70 7.92 33.98
N PRO A 284 3.72 7.24 32.82
CA PRO A 284 3.51 5.80 32.72
C PRO A 284 4.75 4.99 33.14
#